data_AF-A0A5J9VUQ7-F1
#
_entry.id   AF-A0A5J9VUQ7-F1
#
_cell.length_a   1.000
_cell.length_b   1.000
_cell.length_c   1.000
_cell.angle_alpha   90.00
_cell.angle_beta   90.00
_cell.angle_gamma   90.00
#
_symmetry.space_group_name_H-M   'P 1'
#
loop_
_entity.id
_entity.type
_entity.pdbx_description
1 polymer ?
#
loop_
_entity_poly.entity_id
_entity_poly.type
_entity_poly.pdbx_seq_one_letter_code
_entity_poly.pdbx_strand_id
1 'polypeptide(L)'
;MASPLPTPALPDELVEEILIRIPPDNPERLLRAALACKGWCRLVSGTAFRRRFRRRHGMPPMLGVVLNYNNTVRFVPACSFRPQHADRHGCQAIDSRHGRVLLYGSKFKHGNFFSVWDPVMDELRQLPALPQFRDPYYRFKATVLCAARGSCDHLNCSNGPFLVVFMSSYCGKMFSYVYSSEADSWSEPTSASYRGWFSEWMRAAHVRNSLYFVFETTIRILEYDLGTREMTLINPPPMSNHHIVLMTAVGGGLGCATVVRSKLCLWSGEAGPNGDMRWTPSRAIAFETLIPVGRTMITLDVVGFEDGSGVVYVGTDCGSFATDLKSGRFKEVEGVSGVCNVVPFMSFYTPGLRVAATGEGPMAKERELCRAHLSTLGLVSRMNMLLEIDDGTARVYCRLANINDKKEPKKPRVAKVWTTPDTGWAKVNTDGAIEAKTGKGAAGAIWRNERGETLAAEGRKYKHLAHALTAEALAARNGLLLAVAMGCNRVILELDNQTLANSLKATEKDRLSIGDLWQEIQELGRSLYLFAFLLYTRKKNSAAHCCAKMPAVSKNSASHCR
;
A
#
# COMPACT_ATOMS: atom_id res chain seq x y z
N MET A 1 -8.58 -25.32 42.67
CA MET A 1 -8.50 -24.03 41.94
C MET A 1 -9.33 -24.18 40.68
N ALA A 2 -10.36 -23.36 40.50
CA ALA A 2 -11.16 -23.37 39.28
C ALA A 2 -10.32 -22.80 38.12
N SER A 3 -10.29 -23.50 36.98
CA SER A 3 -9.69 -23.01 35.75
C SER A 3 -10.36 -21.68 35.35
N PRO A 4 -9.60 -20.67 34.86
CA PRO A 4 -10.20 -19.42 34.42
C PRO A 4 -11.17 -19.70 33.27
N LEU A 5 -12.40 -19.18 33.38
CA LEU A 5 -13.39 -19.22 32.30
C LEU A 5 -12.80 -18.58 31.03
N PRO A 6 -13.02 -19.18 29.84
CA PRO A 6 -12.58 -18.57 28.59
C PRO A 6 -13.26 -17.21 28.41
N THR A 7 -12.49 -16.16 28.14
CA THR A 7 -13.01 -14.90 27.62
C THR A 7 -13.86 -15.18 26.37
N PRO A 8 -15.10 -14.67 26.26
CA PRO A 8 -15.92 -14.90 25.09
C PRO A 8 -15.20 -14.35 23.85
N ALA A 9 -15.00 -15.21 22.86
CA ALA A 9 -14.46 -14.79 21.57
C ALA A 9 -15.47 -13.86 20.89
N LEU A 10 -15.00 -12.73 20.35
CA LEU A 10 -15.81 -11.88 19.48
C LEU A 10 -16.38 -12.73 18.33
N PRO A 11 -17.69 -12.67 18.05
CA PRO A 11 -18.29 -13.33 16.89
C PRO A 11 -17.55 -12.96 15.60
N ASP A 12 -17.34 -13.96 14.72
CA ASP A 12 -16.61 -13.78 13.47
C ASP A 12 -17.21 -12.67 12.59
N GLU A 13 -18.54 -12.48 12.63
CA GLU A 13 -19.26 -11.40 11.94
C GLU A 13 -18.78 -10.01 12.39
N LEU A 14 -18.62 -9.79 13.70
CA LEU A 14 -18.13 -8.52 14.22
C LEU A 14 -16.65 -8.33 13.88
N VAL A 15 -15.84 -9.37 13.97
CA VAL A 15 -14.43 -9.32 13.56
C VAL A 15 -14.32 -8.92 12.09
N GLU A 16 -15.15 -9.50 11.22
CA GLU A 16 -15.19 -9.18 9.80
C GLU A 16 -15.56 -7.71 9.58
N GLU A 17 -16.60 -7.20 10.24
CA GLU A 17 -16.97 -5.78 10.18
C GLU A 17 -15.83 -4.84 10.58
N ILE A 18 -14.92 -5.29 11.44
CA ILE A 18 -13.77 -4.47 11.82
C ILE A 18 -12.66 -4.55 10.79
N LEU A 19 -12.26 -5.77 10.44
CA LEU A 19 -11.15 -5.98 9.52
C LEU A 19 -11.47 -5.42 8.13
N ILE A 20 -12.76 -5.37 7.76
CA ILE A 20 -13.20 -4.79 6.49
C ILE A 20 -12.92 -3.29 6.39
N ARG A 21 -12.85 -2.58 7.52
CA ARG A 21 -12.63 -1.12 7.59
C ARG A 21 -11.15 -0.74 7.52
N ILE A 22 -10.23 -1.71 7.59
CA ILE A 22 -8.79 -1.45 7.45
C ILE A 22 -8.50 -0.89 6.05
N PRO A 23 -7.78 0.25 5.93
CA PRO A 23 -7.39 0.80 4.64
C PRO A 23 -6.55 -0.17 3.80
N PRO A 24 -6.85 -0.36 2.50
CA PRO A 24 -6.20 -1.36 1.67
C PRO A 24 -4.78 -0.98 1.25
N ASP A 25 -4.43 0.30 1.29
CA ASP A 25 -3.08 0.85 1.05
C ASP A 25 -2.08 0.55 2.18
N ASN A 26 -2.55 -0.01 3.30
CA ASN A 26 -1.71 -0.50 4.39
C ASN A 26 -1.92 -2.01 4.64
N PRO A 27 -1.40 -2.88 3.75
CA PRO A 27 -1.64 -4.32 3.79
C PRO A 27 -1.13 -5.01 5.06
N GLU A 28 -0.12 -4.44 5.70
CA GLU A 28 0.50 -4.95 6.92
C GLU A 28 -0.48 -5.07 8.09
N ARG A 29 -1.45 -4.15 8.23
CA ARG A 29 -2.45 -4.21 9.31
C ARG A 29 -3.34 -5.45 9.16
N LEU A 30 -3.76 -5.75 7.93
CA LEU A 30 -4.56 -6.93 7.64
C LEU A 30 -3.74 -8.21 7.79
N LEU A 31 -2.46 -8.18 7.40
CA LEU A 31 -1.53 -9.28 7.63
C LEU A 31 -1.33 -9.57 9.13
N ARG A 32 -1.10 -8.53 9.94
CA ARG A 32 -0.99 -8.67 11.40
C ARG A 32 -2.25 -9.25 12.03
N ALA A 33 -3.43 -8.84 11.56
CA ALA A 33 -4.70 -9.42 11.99
C ALA A 33 -4.78 -10.92 11.67
N ALA A 34 -4.44 -11.30 10.43
CA ALA A 34 -4.41 -12.71 10.02
C ALA A 34 -3.42 -13.54 10.85
N LEU A 35 -2.28 -12.96 11.26
CA LEU A 35 -1.26 -13.63 12.06
C LEU A 35 -1.60 -13.70 13.56
N ALA A 36 -2.59 -12.93 14.03
CA ALA A 36 -2.96 -12.89 15.45
C ALA A 36 -3.55 -14.24 15.92
N CYS A 37 -4.46 -14.83 15.14
CA CYS A 37 -5.05 -16.14 15.46
C CYS A 37 -5.55 -16.89 14.21
N LYS A 38 -5.76 -18.21 14.35
CA LYS A 38 -6.26 -19.06 13.25
C LYS A 38 -7.66 -18.65 12.78
N GLY A 39 -8.53 -18.18 13.68
CA GLY A 39 -9.88 -17.72 13.33
C GLY A 39 -9.85 -16.54 12.36
N TRP A 40 -9.10 -15.50 12.70
CA TRP A 40 -8.97 -14.30 11.87
C TRP A 40 -8.20 -14.59 10.58
N CYS A 41 -7.19 -15.46 10.63
CA CYS A 41 -6.53 -15.96 9.43
C CYS A 41 -7.54 -16.57 8.45
N ARG A 42 -8.41 -17.48 8.92
CA ARG A 42 -9.43 -18.12 8.09
C ARG A 42 -10.44 -17.09 7.57
N LEU A 43 -10.86 -16.16 8.43
CA LEU A 43 -11.80 -15.10 8.07
C LEU A 43 -11.26 -14.21 6.95
N VAL A 44 -10.07 -13.62 7.14
CA VAL A 44 -9.40 -12.75 6.16
C VAL A 44 -9.05 -13.49 4.86
N SER A 45 -8.70 -14.78 4.96
CA SER A 45 -8.43 -15.61 3.77
C SER A 45 -9.71 -16.05 3.06
N GLY A 46 -10.87 -15.93 3.72
CA GLY A 46 -12.16 -16.35 3.20
C GLY A 46 -12.60 -15.54 1.98
N THR A 47 -13.22 -16.22 1.02
CA THR A 47 -13.74 -15.60 -0.21
C THR A 47 -14.80 -14.53 0.08
N ALA A 48 -15.65 -14.76 1.09
CA ALA A 48 -16.66 -13.82 1.55
C ALA A 48 -16.06 -12.50 2.04
N PHE A 49 -15.11 -12.56 2.99
CA PHE A 49 -14.39 -11.40 3.50
C PHE A 49 -13.70 -10.63 2.39
N ARG A 50 -12.92 -11.32 1.55
CA ARG A 50 -12.20 -10.69 0.44
C ARG A 50 -13.14 -9.97 -0.51
N ARG A 51 -14.28 -10.58 -0.86
CA ARG A 51 -15.31 -9.95 -1.70
C ARG A 51 -15.87 -8.69 -1.04
N ARG A 52 -16.22 -8.76 0.24
CA ARG A 52 -16.77 -7.61 0.97
C ARG A 52 -15.74 -6.49 1.14
N PHE A 53 -14.51 -6.81 1.54
CA PHE A 53 -13.38 -5.88 1.67
C PHE A 53 -13.22 -5.05 0.41
N ARG A 54 -13.16 -5.72 -0.74
CA ARG A 54 -12.98 -5.03 -2.00
C ARG A 54 -14.19 -4.23 -2.43
N ARG A 55 -15.40 -4.77 -2.25
CA ARG A 55 -16.64 -4.02 -2.54
C ARG A 55 -16.72 -2.74 -1.72
N ARG A 56 -16.29 -2.78 -0.46
CA ARG A 56 -16.26 -1.61 0.42
C ARG A 56 -15.27 -0.55 -0.05
N HIS A 57 -14.09 -0.96 -0.49
CA HIS A 57 -13.00 -0.04 -0.85
C HIS A 57 -13.03 0.37 -2.33
N GLY A 58 -13.71 -0.39 -3.19
CA GLY A 58 -13.83 -0.12 -4.62
C GLY A 58 -12.50 -0.28 -5.34
N MET A 59 -11.78 0.82 -5.52
CA MET A 59 -10.52 0.87 -6.26
C MET A 59 -9.40 0.08 -5.54
N PRO A 60 -8.71 -0.85 -6.22
CA PRO A 60 -7.55 -1.51 -5.63
C PRO A 60 -6.45 -0.49 -5.31
N PRO A 61 -5.69 -0.66 -4.22
CA PRO A 61 -4.56 0.20 -3.91
C PRO A 61 -3.38 -0.06 -4.85
N MET A 62 -2.52 0.94 -5.02
CA MET A 62 -1.23 0.75 -5.66
C MET A 62 -0.29 0.05 -4.68
N LEU A 63 0.01 -1.22 -4.94
CA LEU A 63 0.95 -1.97 -4.09
C LEU A 63 2.40 -1.66 -4.46
N GLY A 64 2.64 -1.30 -5.73
CA GLY A 64 3.94 -0.90 -6.23
C GLY A 64 3.93 -0.60 -7.72
N VAL A 65 5.14 -0.42 -8.25
CA VAL A 65 5.39 -0.23 -9.66
C VAL A 65 6.40 -1.26 -10.15
N VAL A 66 6.24 -1.68 -11.40
CA VAL A 66 7.12 -2.65 -12.05
C VAL A 66 7.99 -1.89 -13.05
N LEU A 67 9.30 -1.94 -12.84
CA LEU A 67 10.29 -1.26 -13.67
C LEU A 67 10.96 -2.21 -14.64
N ASN A 68 11.17 -1.74 -15.86
CA ASN A 68 12.05 -2.40 -16.82
C ASN A 68 13.44 -1.75 -16.80
N TYR A 69 14.46 -2.52 -16.43
CA TYR A 69 15.86 -2.08 -16.41
C TYR A 69 16.77 -3.19 -16.95
N ASN A 70 17.51 -2.94 -18.03
CA ASN A 70 18.51 -3.88 -18.59
C ASN A 70 18.03 -5.35 -18.68
N ASN A 71 16.89 -5.58 -19.35
CA ASN A 71 16.25 -6.90 -19.48
C ASN A 71 15.93 -7.59 -18.13
N THR A 72 15.74 -6.79 -17.09
CA THR A 72 15.30 -7.21 -15.76
C THR A 72 14.05 -6.43 -15.39
N VAL A 73 13.08 -7.15 -14.86
CA VAL A 73 11.90 -6.59 -14.22
C VAL A 73 12.19 -6.43 -12.73
N ARG A 74 11.93 -5.24 -12.18
CA ARG A 74 12.06 -4.95 -10.74
C ARG A 74 10.76 -4.41 -10.19
N PHE A 75 10.27 -5.00 -9.11
CA PHE A 75 9.11 -4.50 -8.37
C PHE A 75 9.57 -3.51 -7.29
N VAL A 76 9.23 -2.24 -7.48
CA VAL A 76 9.45 -1.17 -6.49
C VAL A 76 8.15 -0.91 -5.74
N PRO A 77 8.08 -1.18 -4.44
CA PRO A 77 6.81 -1.07 -3.73
C PRO A 77 6.41 0.35 -3.38
N ALA A 78 5.10 0.58 -3.39
CA ALA A 78 4.49 1.83 -2.94
C ALA A 78 3.95 1.73 -1.50
N CYS A 79 3.94 0.54 -0.90
CA CYS A 79 3.49 0.31 0.47
C CYS A 79 4.35 -0.78 1.14
N SER A 80 3.89 -1.31 2.29
CA SER A 80 4.57 -2.39 3.03
C SER A 80 4.49 -3.76 2.32
N PHE A 81 3.77 -3.87 1.20
CA PHE A 81 3.80 -5.09 0.38
C PHE A 81 5.17 -5.29 -0.27
N ARG A 82 5.67 -6.54 -0.29
CA ARG A 82 6.88 -6.95 -1.01
C ARG A 82 6.62 -8.33 -1.64
N PRO A 83 6.67 -8.51 -2.97
CA PRO A 83 6.64 -9.86 -3.54
C PRO A 83 7.90 -10.63 -3.16
N GLN A 84 7.81 -11.96 -3.09
CA GLN A 84 8.96 -12.80 -2.72
C GLN A 84 10.07 -12.71 -3.77
N HIS A 85 9.75 -12.81 -5.06
CA HIS A 85 10.69 -12.52 -6.15
C HIS A 85 10.45 -11.12 -6.72
N ALA A 86 11.03 -10.10 -6.07
CA ALA A 86 10.91 -8.71 -6.50
C ALA A 86 11.64 -8.40 -7.82
N ASP A 87 12.75 -9.08 -8.08
CA ASP A 87 13.52 -8.95 -9.32
C ASP A 87 13.36 -10.22 -10.17
N ARG A 88 13.16 -10.05 -11.49
CA ARG A 88 13.05 -11.14 -12.47
C ARG A 88 13.91 -10.83 -13.69
N HIS A 89 14.92 -11.63 -13.94
CA HIS A 89 15.86 -11.44 -15.05
C HIS A 89 15.39 -12.11 -16.34
N GLY A 90 15.80 -11.55 -17.48
CA GLY A 90 15.52 -12.09 -18.81
C GLY A 90 14.11 -11.79 -19.34
N CYS A 91 13.42 -10.81 -18.74
CA CYS A 91 12.11 -10.37 -19.17
C CYS A 91 11.90 -8.86 -18.94
N GLN A 92 10.82 -8.35 -19.52
CA GLN A 92 10.30 -6.99 -19.42
C GLN A 92 8.80 -7.06 -19.16
N ALA A 93 8.29 -6.17 -18.32
CA ALA A 93 6.87 -5.97 -18.10
C ALA A 93 6.28 -5.14 -19.23
N ILE A 94 5.18 -5.63 -19.82
CA ILE A 94 4.46 -4.93 -20.89
C ILE A 94 3.21 -4.26 -20.34
N ASP A 95 2.51 -4.98 -19.46
CA ASP A 95 1.18 -4.59 -19.02
C ASP A 95 0.89 -5.09 -17.61
N SER A 96 0.00 -4.40 -16.90
CA SER A 96 -0.56 -4.89 -15.64
C SER A 96 -2.02 -4.50 -15.51
N ARG A 97 -2.86 -5.50 -15.28
CA ARG A 97 -4.30 -5.36 -15.01
C ARG A 97 -4.76 -6.51 -14.13
N HIS A 98 -5.86 -6.29 -13.41
CA HIS A 98 -6.57 -7.38 -12.72
C HIS A 98 -5.71 -8.16 -11.72
N GLY A 99 -4.73 -7.50 -11.08
CA GLY A 99 -3.79 -8.11 -10.15
C GLY A 99 -2.71 -8.97 -10.80
N ARG A 100 -2.48 -8.85 -12.11
CA ARG A 100 -1.48 -9.59 -12.88
C ARG A 100 -0.54 -8.66 -13.62
N VAL A 101 0.65 -9.15 -13.93
CA VAL A 101 1.67 -8.48 -14.73
C VAL A 101 2.01 -9.38 -15.91
N LEU A 102 1.84 -8.86 -17.13
CA LEU A 102 2.26 -9.53 -18.35
C LEU A 102 3.73 -9.22 -18.62
N LEU A 103 4.52 -10.29 -18.74
CA LEU A 103 5.94 -10.27 -19.00
C LEU A 103 6.22 -10.81 -20.40
N TYR A 104 7.24 -10.24 -21.03
CA TYR A 104 7.83 -10.72 -22.27
C TYR A 104 9.32 -10.89 -22.09
N GLY A 105 9.85 -12.01 -22.53
CA GLY A 105 11.28 -12.25 -22.53
C GLY A 105 11.74 -12.79 -23.87
N SER A 106 13.01 -12.55 -24.16
CA SER A 106 13.69 -13.13 -25.31
C SER A 106 14.86 -13.97 -24.82
N LYS A 107 14.85 -15.26 -25.14
CA LYS A 107 16.02 -16.13 -24.95
C LYS A 107 16.66 -16.31 -26.32
N PHE A 108 17.86 -15.74 -26.53
CA PHE A 108 18.61 -15.82 -27.80
C PHE A 108 18.64 -17.21 -28.46
N LYS A 109 18.55 -18.30 -27.68
CA LYS A 109 18.56 -19.70 -28.17
C LYS A 109 17.20 -20.41 -28.18
N HIS A 110 16.16 -19.88 -27.54
CA HIS A 110 14.87 -20.56 -27.36
C HIS A 110 13.66 -19.76 -27.85
N GLY A 111 13.90 -18.59 -28.47
CA GLY A 111 12.85 -17.72 -28.98
C GLY A 111 12.26 -16.80 -27.91
N ASN A 112 11.26 -16.03 -28.34
CA ASN A 112 10.52 -15.09 -27.51
C ASN A 112 9.42 -15.84 -26.74
N PHE A 113 9.15 -15.43 -25.51
CA PHE A 113 8.11 -16.02 -24.67
C PHE A 113 7.31 -14.94 -23.93
N PHE A 114 6.06 -15.27 -23.64
CA PHE A 114 5.20 -14.50 -22.75
C PHE A 114 4.98 -15.26 -21.45
N SER A 115 4.86 -14.52 -20.35
CA SER A 115 4.48 -15.07 -19.06
C SER A 115 3.55 -14.12 -18.32
N VAL A 116 2.63 -14.65 -17.54
CA VAL A 116 1.76 -13.87 -16.66
C VAL A 116 2.18 -14.15 -15.22
N TRP A 117 2.56 -13.08 -14.52
CA TRP A 117 2.99 -13.10 -13.13
C TRP A 117 1.88 -12.53 -12.24
N ASP A 118 1.57 -13.21 -11.15
CA ASP A 118 0.82 -12.66 -10.02
C ASP A 118 1.83 -12.30 -8.92
N PRO A 119 2.16 -11.01 -8.71
CA PRO A 119 3.07 -10.60 -7.64
C PRO A 119 2.59 -10.92 -6.23
N VAL A 120 1.27 -10.99 -5.98
CA VAL A 120 0.69 -11.22 -4.65
C VAL A 120 0.85 -12.68 -4.24
N MET A 121 0.54 -13.60 -5.16
CA MET A 121 0.71 -15.05 -4.97
C MET A 121 2.12 -15.54 -5.32
N ASP A 122 2.89 -14.69 -5.98
CA ASP A 122 4.19 -14.94 -6.60
C ASP A 122 4.20 -16.14 -7.56
N GLU A 123 3.07 -16.32 -8.25
CA GLU A 123 2.88 -17.39 -9.23
C GLU A 123 3.20 -16.86 -10.63
N LEU A 124 4.05 -17.59 -11.36
CA LEU A 124 4.43 -17.26 -12.72
C LEU A 124 3.96 -18.37 -13.66
N ARG A 125 3.09 -18.01 -14.62
CA ARG A 125 2.64 -18.91 -15.68
C ARG A 125 3.24 -18.50 -17.00
N GLN A 126 4.09 -19.35 -17.57
CA GLN A 126 4.58 -19.15 -18.93
C GLN A 126 3.51 -19.58 -19.94
N LEU A 127 3.35 -18.81 -21.02
CA LEU A 127 2.38 -19.08 -22.09
C LEU A 127 3.02 -19.96 -23.18
N PRO A 128 2.20 -20.71 -23.95
CA PRO A 128 2.68 -21.40 -25.14
C PRO A 128 3.26 -20.40 -26.15
N ALA A 129 4.18 -20.87 -26.99
CA ALA A 129 4.79 -20.05 -28.03
C ALA A 129 3.71 -19.50 -28.99
N LEU A 130 3.83 -18.22 -29.34
CA LEU A 130 2.88 -17.58 -30.24
C LEU A 130 3.06 -18.12 -31.67
N PRO A 131 2.00 -18.61 -32.33
CA PRO A 131 2.11 -19.12 -33.69
C PRO A 131 2.60 -18.02 -34.65
N GLN A 132 3.62 -18.34 -35.46
CA GLN A 132 4.08 -17.51 -36.59
C GLN A 132 4.65 -16.11 -36.25
N PHE A 133 4.95 -15.79 -34.99
CA PHE A 133 5.58 -14.52 -34.66
C PHE A 133 7.07 -14.49 -35.05
N ARG A 134 7.40 -13.68 -36.06
CA ARG A 134 8.77 -13.30 -36.41
C ARG A 134 8.88 -11.77 -36.40
N ASP A 135 9.17 -11.18 -35.26
CA ASP A 135 9.65 -9.80 -35.25
C ASP A 135 10.73 -9.58 -34.17
N PRO A 136 11.96 -9.19 -34.56
CA PRO A 136 13.03 -8.82 -33.64
C PRO A 136 12.97 -7.35 -33.14
N TYR A 137 11.99 -6.53 -33.55
CA TYR A 137 12.00 -5.06 -33.30
C TYR A 137 10.84 -4.49 -32.46
N TYR A 138 10.23 -5.26 -31.56
CA TYR A 138 9.30 -4.75 -30.53
C TYR A 138 8.04 -3.99 -31.03
N ARG A 139 7.62 -4.14 -32.30
CA ARG A 139 6.44 -3.45 -32.86
C ARG A 139 5.11 -4.12 -32.54
N PHE A 140 4.96 -4.57 -31.31
CA PHE A 140 3.76 -5.25 -30.85
C PHE A 140 3.25 -4.64 -29.54
N LYS A 141 1.98 -4.91 -29.25
CA LYS A 141 1.37 -4.69 -27.96
C LYS A 141 0.77 -5.98 -27.46
N ALA A 142 0.78 -6.15 -26.15
CA ALA A 142 0.09 -7.23 -25.51
C ALA A 142 -0.59 -6.74 -24.25
N THR A 143 -1.75 -7.31 -23.92
CA THR A 143 -2.58 -6.86 -22.81
C THR A 143 -3.18 -8.06 -22.11
N VAL A 144 -3.05 -8.12 -20.78
CA VAL A 144 -3.67 -9.15 -19.95
C VAL A 144 -5.03 -8.68 -19.46
N LEU A 145 -6.02 -9.55 -19.53
CA LEU A 145 -7.41 -9.27 -19.17
C LEU A 145 -7.99 -10.40 -18.34
N CYS A 146 -8.98 -10.08 -17.51
CA CYS A 146 -9.84 -11.12 -16.94
C CYS A 146 -10.70 -11.73 -18.05
N ALA A 147 -10.84 -13.06 -18.09
CA ALA A 147 -11.65 -13.75 -19.10
C ALA A 147 -13.16 -13.75 -18.80
N ALA A 148 -13.55 -13.39 -17.57
CA ALA A 148 -14.95 -13.46 -17.15
C ALA A 148 -15.78 -12.37 -17.85
N ARG A 149 -16.75 -12.80 -18.66
CA ARG A 149 -17.61 -11.93 -19.47
C ARG A 149 -18.71 -11.29 -18.63
N GLY A 150 -18.63 -9.98 -18.38
CA GLY A 150 -19.73 -9.13 -17.87
C GLY A 150 -20.24 -9.39 -16.44
N SER A 151 -19.98 -10.56 -15.86
CA SER A 151 -20.39 -10.94 -14.48
C SER A 151 -19.28 -10.78 -13.45
N CYS A 152 -18.07 -10.42 -13.88
CA CYS A 152 -16.96 -10.18 -12.99
C CYS A 152 -17.00 -8.74 -12.48
N ASP A 153 -16.96 -8.58 -11.15
CA ASP A 153 -16.77 -7.26 -10.54
C ASP A 153 -15.35 -6.70 -10.77
N HIS A 154 -14.45 -7.49 -11.38
CA HIS A 154 -13.02 -7.23 -11.57
C HIS A 154 -12.25 -6.88 -10.30
N LEU A 155 -12.88 -7.07 -9.13
CA LEU A 155 -12.26 -6.87 -7.83
C LEU A 155 -11.43 -8.09 -7.43
N ASN A 156 -11.77 -9.30 -7.89
CA ASN A 156 -11.11 -10.55 -7.50
C ASN A 156 -10.63 -11.46 -8.64
N CYS A 157 -10.34 -10.91 -9.81
CA CYS A 157 -10.03 -11.72 -10.99
C CYS A 157 -8.57 -12.21 -11.09
N SER A 158 -7.71 -11.91 -10.10
CA SER A 158 -6.30 -12.36 -10.08
C SER A 158 -6.15 -13.88 -10.06
N ASN A 159 -7.13 -14.60 -9.49
CA ASN A 159 -7.11 -16.07 -9.38
C ASN A 159 -8.02 -16.75 -10.41
N GLY A 160 -8.74 -15.98 -11.22
CA GLY A 160 -9.67 -16.51 -12.23
C GLY A 160 -8.99 -16.90 -13.55
N PRO A 161 -9.75 -17.27 -14.58
CA PRO A 161 -9.24 -17.35 -15.93
C PRO A 161 -8.91 -15.95 -16.48
N PHE A 162 -7.93 -15.88 -17.37
CA PHE A 162 -7.46 -14.67 -18.00
C PHE A 162 -7.24 -14.87 -19.50
N LEU A 163 -7.29 -13.75 -20.23
CA LEU A 163 -6.94 -13.67 -21.64
C LEU A 163 -5.66 -12.85 -21.80
N VAL A 164 -4.92 -13.12 -22.87
CA VAL A 164 -3.88 -12.21 -23.36
C VAL A 164 -4.18 -11.87 -24.80
N VAL A 165 -4.44 -10.60 -25.08
CA VAL A 165 -4.57 -10.10 -26.44
C VAL A 165 -3.20 -9.63 -26.88
N PHE A 166 -2.66 -10.26 -27.91
CA PHE A 166 -1.44 -9.85 -28.60
C PHE A 166 -1.83 -9.18 -29.90
N MET A 167 -1.16 -8.06 -30.22
CA MET A 167 -1.33 -7.36 -31.48
C MET A 167 0.02 -6.95 -32.04
N SER A 168 0.24 -7.16 -33.33
CA SER A 168 1.44 -6.70 -34.04
C SER A 168 1.08 -6.00 -35.33
N SER A 169 1.99 -5.13 -35.77
CA SER A 169 1.91 -4.49 -37.07
C SER A 169 3.15 -4.86 -37.88
N TYR A 170 2.94 -5.49 -39.04
CA TYR A 170 4.02 -5.89 -39.94
C TYR A 170 3.65 -5.57 -41.39
N CYS A 171 4.55 -4.88 -42.10
CA CYS A 171 4.41 -4.50 -43.52
C CYS A 171 3.05 -3.85 -43.89
N GLY A 172 2.47 -3.05 -42.98
CA GLY A 172 1.18 -2.37 -43.19
C GLY A 172 -0.05 -3.27 -43.03
N LYS A 173 0.12 -4.47 -42.50
CA LYS A 173 -0.95 -5.35 -42.01
C LYS A 173 -0.84 -5.50 -40.51
N MET A 174 -2.00 -5.53 -39.86
CA MET A 174 -2.13 -5.79 -38.44
C MET A 174 -2.58 -7.21 -38.21
N PHE A 175 -2.06 -7.82 -37.15
CA PHE A 175 -2.42 -9.15 -36.72
C PHE A 175 -2.76 -9.12 -35.23
N SER A 176 -3.77 -9.87 -34.84
CA SER A 176 -4.12 -10.09 -33.44
C SER A 176 -4.27 -11.57 -33.12
N TYR A 177 -3.79 -11.97 -31.96
CA TYR A 177 -3.98 -13.30 -31.38
C TYR A 177 -4.57 -13.15 -29.98
N VAL A 178 -5.45 -14.06 -29.58
CA VAL A 178 -6.00 -14.09 -28.22
C VAL A 178 -5.63 -15.42 -27.57
N TYR A 179 -4.84 -15.36 -26.51
CA TYR A 179 -4.60 -16.50 -25.63
C TYR A 179 -5.72 -16.62 -24.62
N SER A 180 -6.18 -17.84 -24.35
CA SER A 180 -7.06 -18.17 -23.23
C SER A 180 -6.36 -19.07 -22.23
N SER A 181 -6.38 -18.69 -20.95
CA SER A 181 -5.80 -19.50 -19.88
C SER A 181 -6.55 -20.80 -19.61
N GLU A 182 -7.83 -20.88 -20.00
CA GLU A 182 -8.68 -22.07 -19.85
C GLU A 182 -8.38 -23.10 -20.94
N ALA A 183 -8.30 -22.64 -22.18
CA ALA A 183 -7.95 -23.48 -23.33
C ALA A 183 -6.44 -23.72 -23.46
N ASP A 184 -5.63 -23.01 -22.66
CA ASP A 184 -4.17 -22.98 -22.69
C ASP A 184 -3.56 -22.87 -24.11
N SER A 185 -4.19 -22.06 -24.96
CA SER A 185 -3.87 -21.96 -26.38
C SER A 185 -4.18 -20.58 -26.93
N TRP A 186 -3.48 -20.25 -28.02
CA TRP A 186 -3.73 -19.06 -28.82
C TRP A 186 -4.84 -19.34 -29.84
N SER A 187 -5.66 -18.34 -30.11
CA SER A 187 -6.62 -18.39 -31.21
C SER A 187 -5.93 -18.35 -32.58
N GLU A 188 -6.68 -18.68 -33.63
CA GLU A 188 -6.33 -18.29 -35.00
C GLU A 188 -6.18 -16.76 -35.12
N PRO A 189 -5.29 -16.28 -36.00
CA PRO A 189 -5.05 -14.86 -36.18
C PRO A 189 -6.26 -14.16 -36.81
N THR A 190 -6.52 -12.95 -36.34
CA THR A 190 -7.37 -11.98 -37.05
C THR A 190 -6.48 -10.90 -37.64
N SER A 191 -6.82 -10.37 -38.81
CA SER A 191 -6.00 -9.36 -39.48
C SER A 191 -6.81 -8.19 -40.00
N ALA A 192 -6.18 -7.02 -40.05
CA ALA A 192 -6.74 -5.80 -40.62
C ALA A 192 -5.65 -5.05 -41.40
N SER A 193 -6.06 -4.23 -42.36
CA SER A 193 -5.13 -3.48 -43.22
C SER A 193 -5.07 -2.02 -42.82
N TYR A 194 -4.21 -1.70 -41.86
CA TYR A 194 -3.94 -0.33 -41.43
C TYR A 194 -2.43 -0.06 -41.45
N ARG A 195 -2.04 1.13 -41.94
CA ARG A 195 -0.63 1.55 -41.97
C ARG A 195 -0.27 2.29 -40.69
N GLY A 196 0.65 1.71 -39.92
CA GLY A 196 1.33 2.37 -38.81
C GLY A 196 1.85 1.41 -37.77
N TRP A 197 2.27 1.95 -36.63
CA TRP A 197 2.83 1.19 -35.52
C TRP A 197 2.23 1.67 -34.21
N PHE A 198 2.28 0.78 -33.22
CA PHE A 198 1.82 1.09 -31.86
C PHE A 198 2.84 1.98 -31.16
N SER A 199 2.36 2.92 -30.34
CA SER A 199 3.21 3.71 -29.46
C SER A 199 3.93 2.82 -28.45
N GLU A 200 5.26 2.86 -28.37
CA GLU A 200 6.03 1.99 -27.46
C GLU A 200 5.68 2.22 -25.98
N TRP A 201 5.40 3.47 -25.63
CA TRP A 201 5.29 3.92 -24.24
C TRP A 201 3.89 3.82 -23.64
N MET A 202 2.86 3.73 -24.48
CA MET A 202 1.47 3.80 -24.02
C MET A 202 0.87 2.42 -23.79
N ARG A 203 0.20 2.24 -22.65
CA ARG A 203 -0.63 1.05 -22.38
C ARG A 203 -1.98 1.19 -23.10
N ALA A 204 -2.60 0.06 -23.40
CA ALA A 204 -3.96 0.05 -23.93
C ALA A 204 -4.96 0.58 -22.90
N ALA A 205 -6.06 1.20 -23.29
CA ALA A 205 -7.21 1.32 -22.40
C ALA A 205 -8.12 0.10 -22.57
N HIS A 206 -8.71 -0.37 -21.47
CA HIS A 206 -9.75 -1.40 -21.51
C HIS A 206 -11.04 -0.77 -21.04
N VAL A 207 -12.00 -0.65 -21.95
CA VAL A 207 -13.29 -0.03 -21.67
C VAL A 207 -14.38 -0.96 -22.19
N ARG A 208 -15.22 -1.43 -21.28
CA ARG A 208 -16.32 -2.37 -21.57
C ARG A 208 -15.80 -3.64 -22.26
N ASN A 209 -16.09 -3.80 -23.55
CA ASN A 209 -15.72 -4.97 -24.34
C ASN A 209 -14.60 -4.66 -25.35
N SER A 210 -13.97 -3.48 -25.28
CA SER A 210 -13.00 -3.02 -26.27
C SER A 210 -11.67 -2.66 -25.63
N LEU A 211 -10.59 -2.98 -26.34
CA LEU A 211 -9.25 -2.46 -26.09
C LEU A 211 -8.96 -1.30 -27.02
N TYR A 212 -8.34 -0.25 -26.50
CA TYR A 212 -7.99 0.93 -27.28
C TYR A 212 -6.49 1.17 -27.24
N PHE A 213 -5.86 1.32 -28.40
CA PHE A 213 -4.42 1.51 -28.56
C PHE A 213 -4.13 2.80 -29.32
N VAL A 214 -3.04 3.47 -28.96
CA VAL A 214 -2.56 4.64 -29.71
C VAL A 214 -1.70 4.17 -30.89
N PHE A 215 -2.00 4.71 -32.07
CA PHE A 215 -1.41 4.33 -33.35
C PHE A 215 -0.76 5.54 -34.04
N GLU A 216 0.56 5.51 -34.23
CA GLU A 216 1.40 6.71 -34.35
C GLU A 216 1.70 7.24 -35.78
N THR A 217 1.05 6.77 -36.85
CA THR A 217 1.28 7.35 -38.20
C THR A 217 0.60 8.69 -38.43
N THR A 218 -0.62 8.84 -37.92
CA THR A 218 -1.43 10.07 -38.01
C THR A 218 -2.18 10.35 -36.70
N ILE A 219 -1.63 9.82 -35.59
CA ILE A 219 -2.25 9.68 -34.28
C ILE A 219 -3.74 9.32 -34.38
N ARG A 220 -3.99 8.03 -34.45
CA ARG A 220 -5.33 7.46 -34.35
C ARG A 220 -5.44 6.59 -33.11
N ILE A 221 -6.67 6.34 -32.69
CA ILE A 221 -6.97 5.38 -31.65
C ILE A 221 -7.51 4.15 -32.35
N LEU A 222 -6.84 3.03 -32.21
CA LEU A 222 -7.34 1.74 -32.68
C LEU A 222 -8.21 1.13 -31.61
N GLU A 223 -9.48 0.90 -31.92
CA GLU A 223 -10.37 0.08 -31.14
C GLU A 223 -10.27 -1.38 -31.62
N TYR A 224 -10.18 -2.29 -30.66
CA TYR A 224 -10.23 -3.73 -30.84
C TYR A 224 -11.37 -4.29 -29.98
N ASP A 225 -12.45 -4.72 -30.63
CA ASP A 225 -13.58 -5.32 -29.92
C ASP A 225 -13.26 -6.77 -29.54
N LEU A 226 -13.33 -7.11 -28.25
CA LEU A 226 -12.96 -8.42 -27.72
C LEU A 226 -13.94 -9.54 -28.12
N GLY A 227 -15.18 -9.19 -28.49
CA GLY A 227 -16.23 -10.15 -28.83
C GLY A 227 -16.13 -10.61 -30.29
N THR A 228 -16.01 -9.65 -31.19
CA THR A 228 -15.97 -9.81 -32.65
C THR A 228 -14.54 -9.92 -33.19
N ARG A 229 -13.55 -9.40 -32.44
CA ARG A 229 -12.14 -9.25 -32.85
C ARG A 229 -11.93 -8.27 -34.01
N GLU A 230 -12.91 -7.42 -34.26
CA GLU A 230 -12.81 -6.37 -35.26
C GLU A 230 -11.87 -5.24 -34.80
N MET A 231 -11.22 -4.61 -35.78
CA MET A 231 -10.27 -3.52 -35.59
C MET A 231 -10.78 -2.28 -36.32
N THR A 232 -11.08 -1.22 -35.57
CA THR A 232 -11.62 0.04 -36.10
C THR A 232 -10.72 1.20 -35.70
N LEU A 233 -10.63 2.23 -36.55
CA LEU A 233 -9.85 3.43 -36.27
C LEU A 233 -10.77 4.59 -35.87
N ILE A 234 -10.41 5.24 -34.78
CA ILE A 234 -11.12 6.35 -34.17
C ILE A 234 -10.20 7.58 -34.18
N ASN A 235 -10.79 8.76 -34.43
CA ASN A 235 -10.07 10.01 -34.32
C ASN A 235 -9.85 10.39 -32.85
N PRO A 236 -8.66 10.86 -32.46
CA PRO A 236 -8.40 11.34 -31.10
C PRO A 236 -9.15 12.66 -30.82
N PRO A 237 -9.21 13.12 -29.56
CA PRO A 237 -9.71 14.47 -29.26
C PRO A 237 -8.83 15.54 -29.93
N PRO A 238 -9.29 16.80 -29.97
CA PRO A 238 -8.44 17.92 -30.33
C PRO A 238 -7.22 18.00 -29.40
N MET A 239 -6.01 17.92 -29.94
CA MET A 239 -4.77 17.92 -29.16
C MET A 239 -3.77 18.92 -29.74
N SER A 240 -3.00 19.56 -28.85
CA SER A 240 -1.86 20.41 -29.22
C SER A 240 -0.53 19.66 -29.21
N ASN A 241 -0.52 18.41 -28.77
CA ASN A 241 0.69 17.60 -28.59
C ASN A 241 0.40 16.13 -28.93
N HIS A 242 1.45 15.36 -29.21
CA HIS A 242 1.38 13.95 -29.57
C HIS A 242 1.26 13.02 -28.34
N HIS A 243 1.43 13.54 -27.13
CA HIS A 243 1.28 12.78 -25.88
C HIS A 243 -0.19 12.65 -25.48
N ILE A 244 -0.70 11.43 -25.62
CA ILE A 244 -2.04 11.00 -25.21
C ILE A 244 -1.91 9.77 -24.31
N VAL A 245 -2.72 9.70 -23.27
CA VAL A 245 -2.90 8.48 -22.50
C VAL A 245 -4.37 8.10 -22.52
N LEU A 246 -4.66 6.88 -22.97
CA LEU A 246 -6.01 6.35 -22.98
C LEU A 246 -6.33 5.77 -21.60
N MET A 247 -7.54 6.02 -21.12
CA MET A 247 -8.00 5.57 -19.81
C MET A 247 -9.50 5.29 -19.84
N THR A 248 -10.04 4.74 -18.75
CA THR A 248 -11.49 4.73 -18.54
C THR A 248 -11.92 6.09 -18.00
N ALA A 249 -12.90 6.72 -18.64
CA ALA A 249 -13.48 7.99 -18.21
C ALA A 249 -14.52 7.80 -17.09
N VAL A 250 -14.88 8.92 -16.45
CA VAL A 250 -16.06 8.99 -15.58
C VAL A 250 -17.29 8.49 -16.37
N GLY A 251 -18.05 7.57 -15.80
CA GLY A 251 -19.19 6.92 -16.46
C GLY A 251 -18.85 5.69 -17.31
N GLY A 252 -17.60 5.22 -17.27
CA GLY A 252 -17.19 3.96 -17.91
C GLY A 252 -17.09 4.01 -19.43
N GLY A 253 -16.94 5.22 -20.00
CA GLY A 253 -16.63 5.44 -21.41
C GLY A 253 -15.14 5.52 -21.69
N LEU A 254 -14.77 5.68 -22.96
CA LEU A 254 -13.38 5.90 -23.35
C LEU A 254 -12.93 7.28 -22.90
N GLY A 255 -11.84 7.34 -22.15
CA GLY A 255 -11.21 8.57 -21.70
C GLY A 255 -9.88 8.79 -22.38
N CYS A 256 -9.49 10.06 -22.49
CA CYS A 256 -8.19 10.46 -22.98
C CYS A 256 -7.62 11.55 -22.07
N ALA A 257 -6.38 11.39 -21.63
CA ALA A 257 -5.61 12.44 -20.98
C ALA A 257 -4.56 12.97 -21.94
N THR A 258 -4.50 14.28 -22.14
CA THR A 258 -3.53 14.94 -23.02
C THR A 258 -2.99 16.21 -22.38
N VAL A 259 -1.80 16.60 -22.80
CA VAL A 259 -1.13 17.79 -22.29
C VAL A 259 -1.39 18.98 -23.20
N VAL A 260 -2.03 20.01 -22.65
CA VAL A 260 -2.28 21.27 -23.34
C VAL A 260 -1.66 22.40 -22.52
N ARG A 261 -0.61 23.01 -23.07
CA ARG A 261 0.21 24.02 -22.36
C ARG A 261 0.71 23.46 -21.02
N SER A 262 0.33 24.07 -19.90
CA SER A 262 0.71 23.66 -18.55
C SER A 262 -0.39 22.91 -17.79
N LYS A 263 -1.30 22.23 -18.52
CA LYS A 263 -2.43 21.50 -17.92
C LYS A 263 -2.57 20.10 -18.51
N LEU A 264 -2.85 19.13 -17.64
CA LEU A 264 -3.37 17.82 -18.02
C LEU A 264 -4.88 17.95 -18.26
N CYS A 265 -5.29 17.83 -19.52
CA CYS A 265 -6.69 17.89 -19.94
C CYS A 265 -7.23 16.48 -20.11
N LEU A 266 -8.29 16.16 -19.37
CA LEU A 266 -9.03 14.92 -19.45
C LEU A 266 -10.25 15.11 -20.35
N TRP A 267 -10.45 14.17 -21.25
CA TRP A 267 -11.52 14.13 -22.24
C TRP A 267 -12.32 12.85 -22.07
N SER A 268 -13.62 12.94 -22.29
CA SER A 268 -14.54 11.81 -22.35
C SER A 268 -15.04 11.64 -23.77
N GLY A 269 -14.89 10.44 -24.31
CA GLY A 269 -15.38 10.04 -25.62
C GLY A 269 -16.71 9.31 -25.50
N GLU A 270 -17.68 9.76 -26.28
CA GLU A 270 -18.98 9.11 -26.43
C GLU A 270 -19.27 8.86 -27.91
N ALA A 271 -20.01 7.78 -28.20
CA ALA A 271 -20.49 7.55 -29.56
C ALA A 271 -21.48 8.64 -29.96
N GLY A 272 -21.18 9.34 -31.05
CA GLY A 272 -22.07 10.32 -31.64
C GLY A 272 -23.26 9.68 -32.36
N PRO A 273 -24.26 10.48 -32.77
CA PRO A 273 -25.48 10.00 -33.44
C PRO A 273 -25.20 9.19 -34.72
N ASN A 274 -24.07 9.45 -35.37
CA ASN A 274 -23.67 8.80 -36.63
C ASN A 274 -22.66 7.65 -36.42
N GLY A 275 -22.38 7.27 -35.16
CA GLY A 275 -21.37 6.26 -34.82
C GLY A 275 -19.94 6.80 -34.66
N ASP A 276 -19.67 8.04 -35.07
CA ASP A 276 -18.37 8.68 -34.88
C ASP A 276 -18.11 9.04 -33.41
N MET A 277 -16.87 8.88 -32.94
CA MET A 277 -16.48 9.26 -31.58
C MET A 277 -16.49 10.79 -31.40
N ARG A 278 -17.31 11.28 -30.46
CA ARG A 278 -17.34 12.67 -30.04
C ARG A 278 -16.61 12.85 -28.72
N TRP A 279 -15.59 13.68 -28.73
CA TRP A 279 -14.82 14.01 -27.54
C TRP A 279 -15.35 15.28 -26.88
N THR A 280 -15.52 15.21 -25.56
CA THR A 280 -15.92 16.35 -24.73
C THR A 280 -14.87 16.59 -23.64
N PRO A 281 -14.47 17.85 -23.38
CA PRO A 281 -13.60 18.17 -22.26
C PRO A 281 -14.30 17.82 -20.95
N SER A 282 -13.63 17.04 -20.09
CA SER A 282 -14.17 16.65 -18.79
C SER A 282 -13.57 17.49 -17.66
N ARG A 283 -12.25 17.54 -17.55
CA ARG A 283 -11.54 18.22 -16.45
C ARG A 283 -10.14 18.63 -16.86
N ALA A 284 -9.65 19.74 -16.32
CA ALA A 284 -8.25 20.14 -16.48
C ALA A 284 -7.56 20.24 -15.13
N ILE A 285 -6.35 19.71 -15.04
CA ILE A 285 -5.52 19.73 -13.83
C ILE A 285 -4.24 20.53 -14.15
N ALA A 286 -3.89 21.49 -13.31
CA ALA A 286 -2.68 22.30 -13.52
C ALA A 286 -1.41 21.47 -13.23
N PHE A 287 -0.36 21.65 -14.02
CA PHE A 287 0.88 20.89 -13.77
C PHE A 287 1.60 21.27 -12.49
N GLU A 288 1.43 22.48 -12.00
CA GLU A 288 1.90 22.90 -10.67
C GLU A 288 1.33 22.01 -9.56
N THR A 289 0.17 21.39 -9.81
CA THR A 289 -0.45 20.42 -8.93
C THR A 289 -0.23 18.98 -9.40
N LEU A 290 0.72 18.69 -10.29
CA LEU A 290 1.07 17.36 -10.80
C LEU A 290 2.57 17.06 -10.72
N ILE A 291 3.39 18.12 -10.67
CA ILE A 291 4.84 18.08 -10.77
C ILE A 291 5.41 19.07 -9.76
N PRO A 292 6.42 18.71 -8.95
CA PRO A 292 7.09 19.65 -8.07
C PRO A 292 7.65 20.86 -8.83
N VAL A 293 7.66 22.03 -8.19
CA VAL A 293 8.13 23.28 -8.81
C VAL A 293 9.55 23.11 -9.36
N GLY A 294 9.75 23.53 -10.62
CA GLY A 294 11.05 23.51 -11.29
C GLY A 294 11.45 22.17 -11.92
N ARG A 295 10.54 21.19 -12.03
CA ARG A 295 10.81 19.89 -12.67
C ARG A 295 10.19 19.80 -14.06
N THR A 296 10.79 18.98 -14.92
CA THR A 296 10.33 18.75 -16.29
C THR A 296 9.71 17.37 -16.42
N MET A 297 8.50 17.30 -16.96
CA MET A 297 7.85 16.02 -17.27
C MET A 297 8.58 15.30 -18.40
N ILE A 298 8.89 14.03 -18.20
CA ILE A 298 9.50 13.15 -19.21
C ILE A 298 8.49 12.08 -19.65
N THR A 299 7.76 11.49 -18.71
CA THR A 299 6.79 10.42 -18.98
C THR A 299 5.49 10.64 -18.21
N LEU A 300 4.39 10.13 -18.77
CA LEU A 300 3.05 10.25 -18.20
C LEU A 300 2.27 8.96 -18.46
N ASP A 301 1.67 8.39 -17.42
CA ASP A 301 0.70 7.30 -17.52
C ASP A 301 -0.49 7.59 -16.60
N VAL A 302 -1.66 7.11 -16.97
CA VAL A 302 -2.92 7.37 -16.27
C VAL A 302 -3.74 6.09 -16.25
N VAL A 303 -4.10 5.66 -15.04
CA VAL A 303 -5.08 4.60 -14.82
C VAL A 303 -6.34 5.25 -14.30
N GLY A 304 -7.37 5.38 -15.14
CA GLY A 304 -8.69 5.89 -14.77
C GLY A 304 -9.71 4.78 -14.49
N PHE A 305 -10.69 5.06 -13.64
CA PHE A 305 -11.81 4.18 -13.31
C PHE A 305 -13.16 4.89 -13.54
N GLU A 306 -14.25 4.11 -13.61
CA GLU A 306 -15.59 4.58 -14.00
C GLU A 306 -16.17 5.64 -13.05
N ASP A 307 -15.81 5.62 -11.77
CA ASP A 307 -16.25 6.58 -10.76
C ASP A 307 -15.42 7.88 -10.78
N GLY A 308 -14.51 8.02 -11.75
CA GLY A 308 -13.57 9.13 -11.85
C GLY A 308 -12.38 9.06 -10.90
N SER A 309 -12.22 7.97 -10.14
CA SER A 309 -10.98 7.73 -9.41
C SER A 309 -9.89 7.27 -10.36
N GLY A 310 -8.65 7.25 -9.88
CA GLY A 310 -7.55 6.70 -10.63
C GLY A 310 -6.23 7.31 -10.23
N VAL A 311 -5.17 6.85 -10.87
CA VAL A 311 -3.81 7.27 -10.54
C VAL A 311 -3.13 7.82 -11.78
N VAL A 312 -2.57 9.02 -11.66
CA VAL A 312 -1.64 9.59 -12.62
C VAL A 312 -0.23 9.28 -12.14
N TYR A 313 0.55 8.65 -13.00
CA TYR A 313 1.97 8.47 -12.82
C TYR A 313 2.71 9.47 -13.70
N VAL A 314 3.63 10.22 -13.12
CA VAL A 314 4.43 11.24 -13.81
C VAL A 314 5.90 10.97 -13.56
N GLY A 315 6.66 10.68 -14.60
CA GLY A 315 8.12 10.65 -14.55
C GLY A 315 8.71 12.01 -14.89
N THR A 316 9.71 12.44 -14.13
CA THR A 316 10.38 13.73 -14.27
C THR A 316 11.90 13.57 -14.33
N ASP A 317 12.61 14.65 -14.65
CA ASP A 317 14.07 14.72 -14.64
C ASP A 317 14.73 14.40 -13.29
N CYS A 318 13.97 14.45 -12.18
CA CYS A 318 14.49 14.19 -10.84
C CYS A 318 13.86 12.98 -10.13
N GLY A 319 13.06 12.18 -10.81
CA GLY A 319 12.36 11.04 -10.21
C GLY A 319 10.91 10.92 -10.68
N SER A 320 10.15 10.06 -10.01
CA SER A 320 8.78 9.75 -10.42
C SER A 320 7.77 9.92 -9.30
N PHE A 321 6.56 10.33 -9.68
CA PHE A 321 5.49 10.64 -8.75
C PHE A 321 4.21 9.94 -9.17
N ALA A 322 3.43 9.50 -8.18
CA ALA A 322 2.08 9.03 -8.35
C ALA A 322 1.11 9.98 -7.63
N THR A 323 -0.01 10.29 -8.26
CA THR A 323 -1.06 11.10 -7.66
C THR A 323 -2.44 10.55 -7.96
N ASP A 324 -3.33 10.64 -6.98
CA ASP A 324 -4.72 10.28 -7.16
C ASP A 324 -5.45 11.37 -7.97
N LEU A 325 -6.16 10.93 -9.02
CA LEU A 325 -6.89 11.80 -9.93
C LEU A 325 -7.91 12.69 -9.20
N LYS A 326 -8.53 12.24 -8.10
CA LYS A 326 -9.55 13.02 -7.38
C LYS A 326 -8.94 14.06 -6.44
N SER A 327 -7.94 13.67 -5.66
CA SER A 327 -7.37 14.46 -4.56
C SER A 327 -6.18 15.32 -4.97
N GLY A 328 -5.49 15.01 -6.07
CA GLY A 328 -4.31 15.74 -6.54
C GLY A 328 -3.14 15.72 -5.55
N ARG A 329 -3.11 14.77 -4.61
CA ARG A 329 -2.02 14.63 -3.62
C ARG A 329 -0.90 13.76 -4.20
N PHE A 330 0.36 14.17 -3.98
CA PHE A 330 1.54 13.47 -4.50
C PHE A 330 2.09 12.47 -3.51
N LYS A 331 2.56 11.36 -4.06
CA LYS A 331 3.48 10.45 -3.41
C LYS A 331 4.66 10.20 -4.33
N GLU A 332 5.86 10.47 -3.86
CA GLU A 332 7.08 10.09 -4.57
C GLU A 332 7.17 8.56 -4.63
N VAL A 333 7.54 8.05 -5.79
CA VAL A 333 7.85 6.63 -5.97
C VAL A 333 9.35 6.48 -5.83
N GLU A 334 9.78 6.32 -4.57
CA GLU A 334 11.20 6.27 -4.20
C GLU A 334 12.00 5.27 -5.04
N GLY A 335 13.20 5.65 -5.45
CA GLY A 335 14.12 4.78 -6.19
C GLY A 335 13.77 4.55 -7.66
N VAL A 336 12.83 5.32 -8.23
CA VAL A 336 12.45 5.24 -9.63
C VAL A 336 12.91 6.49 -10.38
N SER A 337 13.71 6.30 -11.45
CA SER A 337 14.06 7.40 -12.36
C SER A 337 12.89 7.73 -13.29
N GLY A 338 12.69 9.00 -13.65
CA GLY A 338 11.58 9.41 -14.51
C GLY A 338 11.67 8.99 -15.98
N VAL A 339 12.77 8.35 -16.38
CA VAL A 339 13.02 7.84 -17.74
C VAL A 339 12.68 6.35 -17.88
N CYS A 340 12.41 5.65 -16.77
CA CYS A 340 12.11 4.22 -16.81
C CYS A 340 10.72 3.93 -17.40
N ASN A 341 10.61 2.87 -18.21
CA ASN A 341 9.30 2.31 -18.56
C ASN A 341 8.70 1.65 -17.30
N VAL A 342 7.58 2.18 -16.84
CA VAL A 342 6.96 1.82 -15.56
C VAL A 342 5.57 1.27 -15.79
N VAL A 343 5.29 0.12 -15.19
CA VAL A 343 3.96 -0.51 -15.21
C VAL A 343 3.39 -0.47 -13.78
N PRO A 344 2.36 0.34 -13.51
CA PRO A 344 1.76 0.41 -12.17
C PRO A 344 1.07 -0.91 -11.82
N PHE A 345 1.32 -1.41 -10.60
CA PHE A 345 0.70 -2.63 -10.10
C PHE A 345 -0.35 -2.32 -9.03
N MET A 346 -1.61 -2.49 -9.41
CA MET A 346 -2.77 -2.27 -8.56
C MET A 346 -3.41 -3.60 -8.21
N SER A 347 -3.50 -3.92 -6.91
CA SER A 347 -4.17 -5.13 -6.44
C SER A 347 -4.56 -5.01 -4.97
N PHE A 348 -5.60 -5.73 -4.56
CA PHE A 348 -5.87 -5.91 -3.14
C PHE A 348 -4.98 -7.00 -2.59
N TYR A 349 -4.21 -6.68 -1.55
CA TYR A 349 -3.46 -7.67 -0.82
C TYR A 349 -4.29 -8.19 0.35
N THR A 350 -4.69 -9.45 0.26
CA THR A 350 -5.21 -10.22 1.40
C THR A 350 -4.33 -11.44 1.57
N PRO A 351 -3.72 -11.67 2.74
CA PRO A 351 -2.83 -12.79 2.95
C PRO A 351 -3.48 -14.11 2.49
N GLY A 352 -2.84 -14.77 1.52
CA GLY A 352 -3.14 -16.13 1.11
C GLY A 352 -2.25 -17.09 1.85
N LEU A 353 -2.44 -17.23 3.16
CA LEU A 353 -1.82 -18.34 3.89
C LEU A 353 -2.45 -19.62 3.31
N ARG A 354 -1.66 -20.55 2.74
CA ARG A 354 -2.12 -21.80 2.07
C ARG A 354 -2.67 -22.83 3.08
N VAL A 355 -3.40 -22.36 4.06
CA VAL A 355 -3.87 -23.05 5.26
C VAL A 355 -5.32 -23.51 5.12
N ALA A 356 -6.01 -23.06 4.07
CA ALA A 356 -7.47 -23.12 4.04
C ALA A 356 -8.07 -24.38 3.40
N ALA A 357 -7.35 -25.50 3.29
CA ALA A 357 -7.91 -26.74 2.73
C ALA A 357 -7.89 -27.96 3.68
N THR A 358 -7.03 -28.00 4.71
CA THR A 358 -6.82 -29.26 5.47
C THR A 358 -7.19 -29.18 6.96
N GLY A 359 -7.65 -28.04 7.47
CA GLY A 359 -7.93 -27.87 8.91
C GLY A 359 -6.67 -27.85 9.79
N GLU A 360 -5.50 -28.09 9.21
CA GLU A 360 -4.21 -27.87 9.83
C GLU A 360 -3.89 -26.37 9.85
N GLY A 361 -3.24 -25.89 10.91
CA GLY A 361 -2.86 -24.47 11.01
C GLY A 361 -1.76 -24.08 10.01
N PRO A 362 -1.39 -22.79 9.93
CA PRO A 362 -0.22 -22.40 9.15
C PRO A 362 0.99 -23.20 9.60
N MET A 363 1.61 -23.92 8.66
CA MET A 363 2.78 -24.74 8.98
C MET A 363 3.85 -23.84 9.60
N ALA A 364 4.69 -24.39 10.48
CA ALA A 364 5.77 -23.64 11.13
C ALA A 364 6.61 -22.83 10.11
N LYS A 365 6.80 -23.39 8.92
CA LYS A 365 7.47 -22.80 7.76
C LYS A 365 6.78 -21.56 7.19
N GLU A 366 5.44 -21.51 7.16
CA GLU A 366 4.67 -20.34 6.68
C GLU A 366 4.65 -19.21 7.70
N ARG A 367 4.60 -19.55 9.00
CA ARG A 367 4.79 -18.57 10.09
C ARG A 367 6.19 -17.97 10.08
N GLU A 368 7.18 -18.77 9.68
CA GLU A 368 8.57 -18.35 9.54
C GLU A 368 8.76 -17.48 8.30
N LEU A 369 8.14 -17.81 7.16
CA LEU A 369 8.09 -16.96 5.96
C LEU A 369 7.44 -15.60 6.25
N CYS A 370 6.32 -15.59 6.97
CA CYS A 370 5.64 -14.35 7.38
C CYS A 370 6.43 -13.57 8.43
N ARG A 371 7.15 -14.25 9.32
CA ARG A 371 8.04 -13.61 10.30
C ARG A 371 9.26 -12.99 9.62
N ALA A 372 9.81 -13.64 8.58
CA ALA A 372 10.85 -13.10 7.72
C ALA A 372 10.33 -11.88 6.94
N HIS A 373 9.09 -11.94 6.44
CA HIS A 373 8.44 -10.79 5.78
C HIS A 373 8.26 -9.61 6.75
N LEU A 374 7.78 -9.86 7.98
CA LEU A 374 7.65 -8.85 9.04
C LEU A 374 8.99 -8.33 9.57
N SER A 375 10.04 -9.16 9.61
CA SER A 375 11.39 -8.72 10.00
C SER A 375 12.04 -7.85 8.92
N THR A 376 11.77 -8.15 7.65
CA THR A 376 12.17 -7.30 6.51
C THR A 376 11.43 -5.96 6.53
N LEU A 377 10.22 -5.93 7.11
CA LEU A 377 9.44 -4.72 7.38
C LEU A 377 9.79 -4.03 8.72
N GLY A 378 10.80 -4.50 9.46
CA GLY A 378 11.25 -3.87 10.71
C GLY A 378 10.31 -4.01 11.92
N LEU A 379 9.35 -4.95 11.88
CA LEU A 379 8.22 -4.99 12.81
C LEU A 379 8.13 -6.32 13.56
N VAL A 380 8.81 -6.39 14.70
CA VAL A 380 8.78 -7.57 15.59
C VAL A 380 8.16 -7.20 16.94
N SER A 381 6.84 -7.21 17.06
CA SER A 381 6.13 -7.42 18.33
C SER A 381 4.70 -7.93 18.10
N ARG A 382 4.19 -8.82 18.98
CA ARG A 382 2.80 -9.32 18.96
C ARG A 382 1.87 -8.23 19.52
N MET A 383 0.86 -7.79 18.75
CA MET A 383 -0.20 -6.89 19.20
C MET A 383 -1.50 -7.68 19.49
N ASN A 384 -2.15 -7.40 20.63
CA ASN A 384 -3.53 -7.80 20.89
C ASN A 384 -4.46 -6.64 20.46
N MET A 385 -5.50 -6.95 19.68
CA MET A 385 -6.52 -6.00 19.22
C MET A 385 -7.73 -6.07 20.16
N LEU A 386 -8.25 -4.94 20.63
CA LEU A 386 -9.54 -4.83 21.33
C LEU A 386 -10.50 -3.95 20.54
N LEU A 387 -11.78 -4.20 20.74
CA LEU A 387 -12.86 -3.75 19.90
C LEU A 387 -13.92 -3.14 20.82
N GLU A 388 -14.08 -1.81 20.79
CA GLU A 388 -15.14 -1.12 21.52
C GLU A 388 -16.17 -0.58 20.52
N ILE A 389 -17.45 -0.87 20.78
CA ILE A 389 -18.60 -0.36 20.05
C ILE A 389 -19.27 0.65 20.97
N ASP A 390 -19.32 1.91 20.55
CA ASP A 390 -20.13 2.95 21.20
C ASP A 390 -20.92 3.70 20.12
N ASP A 391 -22.19 3.97 20.39
CA ASP A 391 -23.10 4.80 19.56
C ASP A 391 -23.10 4.48 18.05
N GLY A 392 -23.12 3.19 17.69
CA GLY A 392 -23.19 2.74 16.29
C GLY A 392 -21.90 2.93 15.48
N THR A 393 -20.78 3.28 16.13
CA THR A 393 -19.46 3.42 15.50
C THR A 393 -18.48 2.41 16.10
N ALA A 394 -18.04 1.42 15.32
CA ALA A 394 -16.99 0.49 15.75
C ALA A 394 -15.61 1.16 15.63
N ARG A 395 -14.89 1.29 16.76
CA ARG A 395 -13.51 1.80 16.80
C ARG A 395 -12.57 0.69 17.27
N VAL A 396 -11.49 0.48 16.51
CA VAL A 396 -10.45 -0.52 16.82
C VAL A 396 -9.41 0.15 17.73
N TYR A 397 -9.33 -0.27 18.99
CA TYR A 397 -8.33 0.21 19.93
C TYR A 397 -7.41 -0.93 20.36
N CYS A 398 -6.09 -0.73 20.28
CA CYS A 398 -5.15 -1.59 21.01
C CYS A 398 -5.16 -1.18 22.49
N ARG A 399 -5.76 -1.99 23.36
CA ARG A 399 -5.77 -1.76 24.81
C ARG A 399 -5.22 -2.97 25.58
N LEU A 400 -4.41 -2.71 26.60
CA LEU A 400 -4.06 -3.65 27.66
C LEU A 400 -5.20 -3.60 28.69
N ALA A 401 -5.71 -4.75 29.12
CA ALA A 401 -6.79 -4.85 30.10
C ALA A 401 -6.33 -4.41 31.50
N ASN A 402 -7.13 -3.60 32.19
CA ASN A 402 -6.98 -3.31 33.63
C ASN A 402 -7.88 -4.26 34.43
N ILE A 403 -7.32 -4.91 35.46
CA ILE A 403 -8.04 -5.72 36.44
C ILE A 403 -8.31 -4.86 37.68
N ASN A 404 -9.59 -4.71 38.00
CA ASN A 404 -10.26 -4.31 39.26
C ASN A 404 -9.68 -3.19 40.14
N ASP A 405 -10.55 -2.21 40.42
CA ASP A 405 -10.69 -1.70 41.79
C ASP A 405 -12.18 -1.48 42.11
N LYS A 406 -12.70 -2.23 43.10
CA LYS A 406 -13.87 -1.82 43.88
C LYS A 406 -13.37 -0.95 45.02
N LYS A 407 -13.86 0.29 45.16
CA LYS A 407 -14.13 0.96 46.45
C LYS A 407 -14.94 2.25 46.27
N GLU A 408 -15.88 2.42 47.19
CA GLU A 408 -16.85 3.52 47.35
C GLU A 408 -16.22 4.91 47.64
N PRO A 409 -17.01 6.01 47.56
CA PRO A 409 -16.53 7.34 47.23
C PRO A 409 -16.00 8.13 48.44
N LYS A 410 -14.98 8.96 48.21
CA LYS A 410 -14.63 10.09 49.10
C LYS A 410 -14.53 11.39 48.30
N LYS A 411 -15.07 12.46 48.90
CA LYS A 411 -15.37 13.81 48.38
C LYS A 411 -14.20 14.53 47.67
N PRO A 412 -14.48 15.49 46.76
CA PRO A 412 -13.53 15.96 45.76
C PRO A 412 -12.55 17.00 46.32
N ARG A 413 -11.27 16.89 45.91
CA ARG A 413 -10.32 18.01 45.91
C ARG A 413 -10.02 18.36 44.46
N VAL A 414 -10.25 19.62 44.11
CA VAL A 414 -10.13 20.19 42.76
C VAL A 414 -8.72 19.95 42.20
N ALA A 415 -8.60 19.06 41.21
CA ALA A 415 -7.36 18.80 40.48
C ALA A 415 -7.40 19.53 39.12
N LYS A 416 -6.41 20.39 38.85
CA LYS A 416 -6.23 21.07 37.55
C LYS A 416 -5.92 20.03 36.46
N VAL A 417 -6.85 19.87 35.52
CA VAL A 417 -6.92 18.84 34.47
C VAL A 417 -5.79 18.99 33.42
N TRP A 418 -5.37 17.89 32.80
CA TRP A 418 -4.46 17.85 31.64
C TRP A 418 -5.16 18.44 30.41
N THR A 419 -4.45 19.20 29.56
CA THR A 419 -5.05 19.83 28.37
C THR A 419 -4.57 19.18 27.08
N THR A 420 -5.49 19.06 26.12
CA THR A 420 -5.23 18.55 24.78
C THR A 420 -4.28 19.48 24.01
N PRO A 421 -3.53 18.96 23.02
CA PRO A 421 -2.76 19.79 22.09
C PRO A 421 -3.65 20.44 21.02
N ASP A 422 -3.10 21.44 20.33
CA ASP A 422 -3.76 22.10 19.19
C ASP A 422 -4.04 21.15 18.03
N THR A 423 -4.95 21.52 17.14
CA THR A 423 -5.31 20.72 15.96
C THR A 423 -4.07 20.39 15.10
N GLY A 424 -3.94 19.12 14.75
CA GLY A 424 -2.83 18.55 14.00
C GLY A 424 -1.62 18.15 14.86
N TRP A 425 -1.64 18.40 16.17
CA TRP A 425 -0.57 18.03 17.10
C TRP A 425 -0.92 16.82 17.95
N ALA A 426 0.11 16.12 18.39
CA ALA A 426 -0.03 15.05 19.36
C ALA A 426 0.95 15.21 20.52
N LYS A 427 0.55 14.75 21.71
CA LYS A 427 1.35 14.80 22.94
C LYS A 427 1.85 13.42 23.32
N VAL A 428 3.13 13.31 23.64
CA VAL A 428 3.76 12.11 24.19
C VAL A 428 4.17 12.42 25.62
N ASN A 429 3.48 11.82 26.59
CA ASN A 429 3.85 11.89 28.00
C ASN A 429 4.74 10.71 28.36
N THR A 430 5.82 10.93 29.10
CA THR A 430 6.81 9.89 29.44
C THR A 430 7.04 9.82 30.94
N ASP A 431 7.32 8.63 31.49
CA ASP A 431 7.75 8.43 32.87
C ASP A 431 8.75 7.29 32.96
N GLY A 432 9.88 7.53 33.63
CA GLY A 432 10.93 6.55 33.90
C GLY A 432 11.07 6.29 35.40
N ALA A 433 11.13 5.01 35.79
CA ALA A 433 11.34 4.61 37.17
C ALA A 433 12.51 3.63 37.29
N ILE A 434 13.23 3.68 38.42
CA ILE A 434 14.27 2.71 38.76
C ILE A 434 14.20 2.35 40.23
N GLU A 435 14.40 1.07 40.54
CA GLU A 435 14.66 0.58 41.88
C GLU A 435 16.17 0.59 42.15
N ALA A 436 16.64 1.60 42.89
CA ALA A 436 18.08 1.89 43.07
C ALA A 436 18.90 0.71 43.65
N LYS A 437 18.28 -0.16 44.46
CA LYS A 437 18.98 -1.30 45.08
C LYS A 437 19.21 -2.48 44.13
N THR A 438 18.35 -2.65 43.12
CA THR A 438 18.35 -3.82 42.24
C THR A 438 18.75 -3.47 40.81
N GLY A 439 18.76 -2.18 40.46
CA GLY A 439 18.96 -1.71 39.09
C GLY A 439 17.77 -2.00 38.17
N LYS A 440 16.65 -2.54 38.69
CA LYS A 440 15.46 -2.81 37.88
C LYS A 440 14.81 -1.49 37.49
N GLY A 441 14.69 -1.27 36.19
CA GLY A 441 14.11 -0.06 35.62
C GLY A 441 12.77 -0.31 34.96
N ALA A 442 12.01 0.75 34.75
CA ALA A 442 10.85 0.77 33.89
C ALA A 442 10.74 2.10 33.15
N ALA A 443 10.23 2.06 31.93
CA ALA A 443 9.93 3.22 31.11
C ALA A 443 8.50 3.12 30.61
N GLY A 444 7.74 4.20 30.72
CA GLY A 444 6.37 4.33 30.25
C GLY A 444 6.23 5.53 29.33
N ALA A 445 5.51 5.37 28.23
CA ALA A 445 5.13 6.46 27.34
C ALA A 445 3.66 6.34 26.97
N ILE A 446 2.94 7.45 26.90
CA ILE A 446 1.56 7.50 26.43
C ILE A 446 1.38 8.63 25.42
N TRP A 447 0.75 8.31 24.31
CA TRP A 447 0.58 9.16 23.16
C TRP A 447 -0.89 9.52 22.97
N ARG A 448 -1.19 10.83 22.81
CA ARG A 448 -2.56 11.36 22.70
C ARG A 448 -2.71 12.40 21.60
N ASN A 449 -3.87 12.44 20.95
CA ASN A 449 -4.19 13.45 19.91
C ASN A 449 -4.81 14.73 20.48
N GLU A 450 -5.12 15.67 19.58
CA GLU A 450 -5.86 16.93 19.79
C GLU A 450 -7.22 16.77 20.49
N ARG A 451 -7.82 15.57 20.46
CA ARG A 451 -9.10 15.25 21.14
C ARG A 451 -8.89 14.67 22.53
N GLY A 452 -7.64 14.48 22.96
CA GLY A 452 -7.28 13.83 24.22
C GLY A 452 -7.38 12.30 24.18
N GLU A 453 -7.68 11.72 23.03
CA GLU A 453 -7.78 10.29 22.85
C GLU A 453 -6.38 9.68 22.91
N THR A 454 -6.23 8.60 23.69
CA THR A 454 -4.98 7.85 23.75
C THR A 454 -4.87 6.98 22.52
N LEU A 455 -3.89 7.28 21.68
CA LEU A 455 -3.71 6.61 20.41
C LEU A 455 -2.67 5.47 20.49
N ALA A 456 -1.71 5.57 21.42
CA ALA A 456 -0.81 4.47 21.74
C ALA A 456 -0.20 4.64 23.15
N ALA A 457 0.29 3.55 23.73
CA ALA A 457 1.05 3.59 24.97
C ALA A 457 2.07 2.45 24.99
N GLU A 458 3.22 2.67 25.60
CA GLU A 458 4.26 1.67 25.81
C GLU A 458 4.65 1.62 27.29
N GLY A 459 4.86 0.40 27.80
CA GLY A 459 5.45 0.15 29.11
C GLY A 459 6.52 -0.93 28.97
N ARG A 460 7.74 -0.66 29.42
CA ARG A 460 8.88 -1.55 29.26
C ARG A 460 9.70 -1.65 30.54
N LYS A 461 10.01 -2.88 30.97
CA LYS A 461 10.91 -3.15 32.10
C LYS A 461 12.33 -3.42 31.63
N TYR A 462 13.30 -2.98 32.42
CA TYR A 462 14.73 -3.13 32.19
C TYR A 462 15.35 -3.83 33.39
N LYS A 463 16.26 -4.78 33.14
CA LYS A 463 16.89 -5.58 34.20
C LYS A 463 17.97 -4.81 34.94
N HIS A 464 18.74 -3.99 34.22
CA HIS A 464 19.87 -3.23 34.74
C HIS A 464 19.90 -1.84 34.10
N LEU A 465 19.44 -0.83 34.83
CA LEU A 465 19.65 0.57 34.50
C LEU A 465 20.62 1.18 35.50
N ALA A 466 21.50 2.05 35.02
CA ALA A 466 22.49 2.71 35.87
C ALA A 466 21.84 3.77 36.76
N HIS A 467 20.99 4.64 36.18
CA HIS A 467 20.40 5.78 36.88
C HIS A 467 18.97 6.08 36.42
N ALA A 468 18.21 6.82 37.22
CA ALA A 468 16.84 7.25 36.90
C ALA A 468 16.78 8.04 35.59
N LEU A 469 17.79 8.87 35.31
CA LEU A 469 17.89 9.64 34.06
C LEU A 469 17.90 8.73 32.81
N THR A 470 18.50 7.54 32.89
CA THR A 470 18.49 6.56 31.81
C THR A 470 17.08 5.99 31.58
N ALA A 471 16.32 5.74 32.65
CA ALA A 471 14.94 5.25 32.54
C ALA A 471 14.02 6.29 31.86
N GLU A 472 14.21 7.55 32.20
CA GLU A 472 13.46 8.69 31.65
C GLU A 472 13.82 8.93 30.17
N ALA A 473 15.11 8.85 29.83
CA ALA A 473 15.56 8.94 28.44
C ALA A 473 15.02 7.78 27.60
N LEU A 474 14.99 6.56 28.15
CA LEU A 474 14.38 5.40 27.48
C LEU A 474 12.87 5.59 27.29
N ALA A 475 12.17 6.19 28.25
CA ALA A 475 10.75 6.53 28.11
C ALA A 475 10.51 7.55 26.99
N ALA A 476 11.33 8.60 26.92
CA ALA A 476 11.32 9.59 25.84
C ALA A 476 11.56 8.97 24.46
N ARG A 477 12.65 8.20 24.33
CA ARG A 477 13.00 7.51 23.09
C ARG A 477 11.89 6.59 22.62
N ASN A 478 11.38 5.73 23.50
CA ASN A 478 10.33 4.77 23.15
C ASN A 478 9.03 5.50 22.75
N GLY A 479 8.67 6.58 23.46
CA GLY A 479 7.54 7.43 23.10
C GLY A 479 7.67 8.08 21.72
N LEU A 480 8.87 8.54 21.35
CA LEU A 480 9.13 9.09 20.01
C LEU A 480 9.13 8.02 18.92
N LEU A 481 9.74 6.86 19.16
CA LEU A 481 9.67 5.72 18.25
C LEU A 481 8.23 5.32 17.97
N LEU A 482 7.38 5.35 18.99
CA LEU A 482 5.96 5.09 18.87
C LEU A 482 5.26 6.18 18.04
N ALA A 483 5.59 7.45 18.23
CA ALA A 483 5.02 8.54 17.45
C ALA A 483 5.43 8.47 15.95
N VAL A 484 6.70 8.16 15.68
CA VAL A 484 7.23 7.95 14.31
C VAL A 484 6.56 6.73 13.67
N ALA A 485 6.46 5.61 14.38
CA ALA A 485 5.80 4.39 13.88
C ALA A 485 4.31 4.61 13.56
N MET A 486 3.67 5.56 14.22
CA MET A 486 2.27 5.94 13.98
C MET A 486 2.11 7.00 12.87
N GLY A 487 3.21 7.44 12.23
CA GLY A 487 3.19 8.37 11.10
C GLY A 487 2.80 9.80 11.47
N CYS A 488 3.02 10.20 12.72
CA CYS A 488 2.68 11.54 13.18
C CYS A 488 3.84 12.49 13.02
N ASN A 489 3.62 13.58 12.29
CA ASN A 489 4.69 14.49 11.91
C ASN A 489 4.78 15.74 12.82
N ARG A 490 3.83 15.94 13.76
CA ARG A 490 3.81 17.08 14.70
C ARG A 490 3.65 16.60 16.14
N VAL A 491 4.71 16.64 16.92
CA VAL A 491 4.76 16.01 18.25
C VAL A 491 5.27 16.96 19.32
N ILE A 492 4.58 16.96 20.46
CA ILE A 492 5.00 17.59 21.71
C ILE A 492 5.42 16.49 22.67
N LEU A 493 6.69 16.46 23.07
CA LEU A 493 7.19 15.55 24.10
C LEU A 493 7.08 16.22 25.48
N GLU A 494 6.19 15.69 26.32
CA GLU A 494 5.94 16.14 27.69
C GLU A 494 6.76 15.30 28.68
N LEU A 495 7.84 15.88 29.19
CA LEU A 495 8.77 15.28 30.13
C LEU A 495 8.50 15.77 31.55
N ASP A 496 8.57 14.89 32.55
CA ASP A 496 8.49 15.26 33.97
C ASP A 496 9.85 15.22 34.70
N ASN A 497 10.92 14.93 33.95
CA ASN A 497 12.29 15.00 34.41
C ASN A 497 12.99 16.30 33.94
N GLN A 498 13.22 17.23 34.87
CA GLN A 498 13.86 18.52 34.60
C GLN A 498 15.27 18.38 34.02
N THR A 499 16.04 17.40 34.50
CA THR A 499 17.41 17.16 34.05
C THR A 499 17.45 16.70 32.58
N LEU A 500 16.55 15.78 32.21
CA LEU A 500 16.42 15.32 30.82
C LEU A 500 15.96 16.45 29.89
N ALA A 501 14.95 17.22 30.29
CA ALA A 501 14.45 18.32 29.47
C ALA A 501 15.49 19.43 29.26
N ASN A 502 16.29 19.74 30.28
CA ASN A 502 17.39 20.70 30.15
C ASN A 502 18.49 20.16 29.22
N SER A 503 18.81 18.87 29.34
CA SER A 503 19.79 18.21 28.47
C SER A 503 19.36 18.19 27.00
N LEU A 504 18.08 18.00 26.70
CA LEU A 504 17.57 18.01 25.33
C LEU A 504 17.49 19.42 24.70
N LYS A 505 17.56 20.47 25.52
CA LYS A 505 17.62 21.87 25.07
C LYS A 505 19.04 22.39 24.84
N ALA A 506 20.06 21.74 25.42
CA ALA A 506 21.45 22.15 25.27
C ALA A 506 21.99 21.80 23.87
N THR A 507 22.78 22.70 23.28
CA THR A 507 23.43 22.53 21.96
C THR A 507 24.74 21.76 22.00
N GLU A 508 25.28 21.48 23.19
CA GLU A 508 26.52 20.73 23.38
C GLU A 508 26.28 19.39 24.08
N LYS A 509 27.09 18.40 23.66
CA LYS A 509 27.04 16.97 24.01
C LYS A 509 27.36 16.68 25.49
N ASP A 510 27.27 17.65 26.38
CA ASP A 510 27.99 17.62 27.64
C ASP A 510 27.62 16.43 28.55
N ARG A 511 28.58 15.50 28.62
CA ARG A 511 28.96 14.58 29.71
C ARG A 511 27.85 14.03 30.62
N LEU A 512 26.72 13.61 30.06
CA LEU A 512 25.73 12.82 30.79
C LEU A 512 25.84 11.34 30.42
N SER A 513 25.52 10.46 31.38
CA SER A 513 25.56 9.00 31.27
C SER A 513 24.56 8.40 30.26
N ILE A 514 23.97 9.22 29.39
CA ILE A 514 22.92 8.87 28.41
C ILE A 514 23.27 9.34 26.98
N GLY A 515 24.55 9.61 26.68
CA GLY A 515 24.98 10.23 25.41
C GLY A 515 24.41 9.58 24.13
N ASP A 516 24.41 8.25 24.05
CA ASP A 516 23.85 7.53 22.89
C ASP A 516 22.32 7.69 22.80
N LEU A 517 21.62 7.58 23.93
CA LEU A 517 20.17 7.79 24.00
C LEU A 517 19.78 9.23 23.66
N TRP A 518 20.59 10.21 24.07
CA TRP A 518 20.38 11.61 23.72
C TRP A 518 20.46 11.80 22.20
N GLN A 519 21.46 11.22 21.55
CA GLN A 519 21.62 11.30 20.10
C GLN A 519 20.43 10.67 19.37
N GLU A 520 20.00 9.48 19.82
CA GLU A 520 18.82 8.81 19.25
C GLU A 520 17.53 9.64 19.43
N ILE A 521 17.31 10.25 20.60
CA ILE A 521 16.13 11.11 20.84
C ILE A 521 16.15 12.34 19.92
N GLN A 522 17.32 12.95 19.71
CA GLN A 522 17.45 14.10 18.81
C GLN A 522 17.26 13.72 17.34
N GLU A 523 17.80 12.59 16.90
CA GLU A 523 17.61 12.07 15.52
C GLU A 523 16.14 11.70 15.26
N LEU A 524 15.47 11.07 16.22
CA LEU A 524 14.02 10.81 16.16
C LEU A 524 13.20 12.10 16.19
N GLY A 525 13.64 13.12 16.93
CA GLY A 525 13.03 14.44 16.91
C GLY A 525 13.14 15.11 15.54
N ARG A 526 14.31 15.02 14.89
CA ARG A 526 14.59 15.61 13.57
C ARG A 526 13.86 14.91 12.41
N SER A 527 13.48 13.65 12.57
CA SER A 527 12.67 12.94 11.55
C SER A 527 11.20 13.36 11.55
N LEU A 528 10.77 14.17 12.52
CA LEU A 528 9.42 14.73 12.62
C LEU A 528 9.38 16.12 11.95
N TYR A 529 8.27 16.45 11.28
CA TYR A 529 8.09 17.74 10.58
C TYR A 529 8.08 18.95 11.53
N LEU A 530 7.47 18.82 12.72
CA LEU A 530 7.53 19.80 13.79
C LEU A 530 7.63 19.10 15.15
N PHE A 531 8.61 19.52 15.97
CA PHE A 531 8.92 18.87 17.24
C PHE A 531 9.21 19.90 18.34
N ALA A 532 8.61 19.71 19.52
CA ALA A 532 8.81 20.58 20.67
C ALA A 532 8.92 19.78 21.99
N PHE A 533 9.70 20.30 22.93
CA PHE A 533 9.82 19.77 24.29
C PHE A 533 9.08 20.66 25.28
N LEU A 534 8.19 20.09 26.10
CA LEU A 534 7.54 20.78 27.20
C LEU A 534 7.82 20.09 28.53
N LEU A 535 8.13 20.90 29.53
CA LEU A 535 8.27 20.46 30.92
C LEU A 535 6.91 20.41 31.58
N TYR A 536 6.61 19.28 32.21
CA TYR A 536 5.30 19.02 32.77
C TYR A 536 5.40 18.50 34.21
N THR A 537 4.46 18.89 35.08
CA THR A 537 4.55 18.56 36.51
C THR A 537 4.03 17.13 36.81
N ARG A 538 4.79 16.34 37.58
CA ARG A 538 4.50 14.94 38.01
C ARG A 538 3.05 14.65 38.41
N LYS A 539 2.33 15.59 39.06
CA LYS A 539 0.93 15.39 39.50
C LYS A 539 -0.08 15.18 38.37
N LYS A 540 0.31 15.43 37.11
CA LYS A 540 -0.55 15.30 35.91
C LYS A 540 -0.12 14.17 34.95
N ASN A 541 0.89 13.38 35.32
CA ASN A 541 1.48 12.32 34.47
C ASN A 541 1.08 10.89 34.90
N SER A 542 -0.07 10.74 35.56
CA SER A 542 -0.50 9.46 36.15
C SER A 542 -0.58 8.32 35.14
N ALA A 543 -0.89 8.62 33.88
CA ALA A 543 -1.02 7.61 32.84
C ALA A 543 0.32 7.01 32.38
N ALA A 544 1.36 7.83 32.13
CA ALA A 544 2.69 7.31 31.81
C ALA A 544 3.28 6.54 33.01
N HIS A 545 2.99 7.02 34.23
CA HIS A 545 3.34 6.33 35.46
C HIS A 545 2.68 4.95 35.62
N CYS A 546 1.41 4.81 35.24
CA CYS A 546 0.74 3.52 35.16
C CYS A 546 1.40 2.60 34.11
N CYS A 547 1.78 3.15 32.95
CA CYS A 547 2.47 2.39 31.91
C CYS A 547 3.82 1.82 32.38
N ALA A 548 4.59 2.60 33.13
CA ALA A 548 5.86 2.14 33.71
C ALA A 548 5.67 1.00 34.74
N LYS A 549 4.48 0.86 35.36
CA LYS A 549 4.19 -0.17 36.37
C LYS A 549 3.68 -1.50 35.80
N MET A 550 3.34 -1.59 34.51
CA MET A 550 2.74 -2.79 33.91
C MET A 550 3.71 -4.00 33.86
N PRO A 551 3.24 -5.26 34.06
CA PRO A 551 4.08 -6.46 34.05
C PRO A 551 4.58 -6.84 32.65
N ALA A 552 5.80 -7.39 32.56
CA ALA A 552 6.35 -7.94 31.32
C ALA A 552 5.83 -9.37 31.11
N VAL A 553 5.43 -9.71 29.88
CA VAL A 553 5.05 -11.08 29.50
C VAL A 553 6.32 -11.95 29.45
N SER A 554 6.48 -12.87 30.41
CA SER A 554 7.60 -13.81 30.46
C SER A 554 7.44 -14.94 29.44
N LYS A 555 8.50 -15.21 28.67
CA LYS A 555 8.67 -16.48 27.96
C LYS A 555 9.05 -17.55 29.00
N ASN A 556 8.15 -18.48 29.31
CA ASN A 556 8.51 -19.74 29.99
C ASN A 556 8.57 -20.82 28.91
N SER A 557 9.76 -21.28 28.50
CA SER A 557 10.59 -22.31 29.16
C SER A 557 9.95 -23.69 29.06
N ALA A 558 10.41 -24.47 28.07
CA ALA A 558 10.28 -25.91 28.07
C ALA A 558 11.05 -26.47 29.27
N SER A 559 10.39 -27.25 30.11
CA SER A 559 11.04 -28.18 31.02
C SER A 559 10.11 -29.37 31.23
N HIS A 560 10.56 -30.53 30.76
CA HIS A 560 10.05 -31.83 31.14
C HIS A 560 10.05 -31.99 32.66
N CYS A 561 8.97 -32.56 33.20
CA CYS A 561 8.99 -33.40 34.38
C CYS A 561 7.99 -34.54 34.15
N ARG A 562 8.57 -35.74 33.93
CA ARG A 562 8.06 -37.12 33.87
C ARG A 562 6.62 -37.38 33.43
#